data_AF-A0A9D9HLD2-F1
#
_entry.id   AF-A0A9D9HLD2-F1
#
_cell.length_a   1.000
_cell.length_b   1.000
_cell.length_c   1.000
_cell.angle_alpha   90.00
_cell.angle_beta   90.00
_cell.angle_gamma   90.00
#
_symmetry.space_group_name_H-M   'P 1'
#
loop_
_entity.id
_entity.type
_entity.pdbx_description
1 polymer ?
#
loop_
_entity_poly.entity_id
_entity_poly.type
_entity_poly.pdbx_seq_one_letter_code
_entity_poly.pdbx_strand_id
1 'polypeptide(L)'
;MARNSISRQVLNTIAAATVLAAASGCTKQSLETTYSNQENRIDSFITSQLEANETYSVIHNNGSNRLIISGGSGNELKQGGTVSFYYAGYIFSGSSISSSNLFATNSEAIANEAGWALTDPDYSIKTVRLSEDELLEGLYYGLEGVRAGEECLILFSGKYGYGNRHVGTIPANSALAYHIWVESVSE
;
A
#
# COMPACT_ATOMS: atom_id res chain seq x y z
N MET A 1 71.46 -44.29 32.69
CA MET A 1 71.27 -44.01 31.25
C MET A 1 69.78 -43.78 31.02
N ALA A 2 69.45 -42.62 30.48
CA ALA A 2 68.10 -42.07 30.38
C ALA A 2 67.30 -42.67 29.20
N ARG A 3 65.98 -42.84 29.39
CA ARG A 3 64.97 -42.30 28.45
C ARG A 3 63.59 -42.19 29.12
N ASN A 4 63.21 -40.93 29.41
CA ASN A 4 61.85 -40.38 29.46
C ASN A 4 61.08 -40.71 28.15
N SER A 5 59.74 -40.73 28.03
CA SER A 5 58.71 -39.80 28.55
C SER A 5 57.32 -40.50 28.75
N ILE A 6 56.59 -40.29 29.85
CA ILE A 6 55.42 -39.36 30.06
C ILE A 6 54.37 -39.44 28.90
N SER A 7 53.15 -39.99 29.00
CA SER A 7 51.96 -39.89 29.89
C SER A 7 50.89 -38.84 29.48
N ARG A 8 49.64 -39.34 29.32
CA ARG A 8 48.30 -38.71 29.38
C ARG A 8 47.86 -37.80 28.22
N GLN A 9 46.64 -38.03 27.69
CA GLN A 9 45.46 -37.15 27.90
C GLN A 9 44.15 -37.87 27.53
N VAL A 10 43.17 -37.76 28.43
CA VAL A 10 41.74 -38.04 28.24
C VAL A 10 41.12 -36.78 27.64
N LEU A 11 40.26 -36.88 26.62
CA LEU A 11 39.37 -35.78 26.28
C LEU A 11 37.97 -36.27 25.90
N ASN A 12 37.02 -35.90 26.76
CA ASN A 12 35.58 -35.80 26.50
C ASN A 12 35.30 -34.89 25.29
N THR A 13 34.22 -35.14 24.53
CA THR A 13 33.26 -34.10 24.08
C THR A 13 32.09 -34.74 23.30
N ILE A 14 30.87 -34.71 23.85
CA ILE A 14 29.75 -33.76 23.61
C ILE A 14 28.77 -34.24 22.52
N ALA A 15 27.54 -34.50 22.96
CA ALA A 15 26.36 -34.65 22.12
C ALA A 15 25.98 -33.32 21.45
N ALA A 16 25.59 -33.37 20.18
CA ALA A 16 24.88 -32.27 19.54
C ALA A 16 23.63 -32.82 18.87
N ALA A 17 22.48 -32.61 19.52
CA ALA A 17 21.18 -32.73 18.90
C ALA A 17 21.03 -31.60 17.86
N THR A 18 21.05 -31.96 16.59
CA THR A 18 20.71 -31.05 15.49
C THR A 18 19.23 -30.70 15.56
N VAL A 19 18.91 -29.55 16.15
CA VAL A 19 17.63 -28.87 15.93
C VAL A 19 17.73 -28.15 14.59
N LEU A 20 17.14 -28.73 13.55
CA LEU A 20 16.91 -28.05 12.27
C LEU A 20 15.42 -27.75 12.14
N ALA A 21 15.06 -26.46 12.26
CA ALA A 21 14.02 -25.74 11.50
C ALA A 21 13.51 -24.52 12.29
N ALA A 22 14.12 -23.34 12.10
CA ALA A 22 13.59 -22.08 12.66
C ALA A 22 13.72 -20.85 11.72
N ALA A 23 14.08 -21.03 10.45
CA ALA A 23 14.36 -19.89 9.56
C ALA A 23 13.10 -19.21 8.98
N SER A 24 11.97 -19.92 8.86
CA SER A 24 10.75 -19.38 8.26
C SER A 24 9.91 -18.48 9.18
N GLY A 25 10.14 -18.55 10.50
CA GLY A 25 9.43 -17.74 11.50
C GLY A 25 9.88 -16.28 11.52
N CYS A 26 11.20 -16.04 11.41
CA CYS A 26 11.77 -14.68 11.45
C CYS A 26 11.30 -13.83 10.25
N THR A 27 11.21 -14.40 9.05
CA THR A 27 10.79 -13.65 7.85
C THR A 27 9.31 -13.26 7.92
N LYS A 28 8.43 -14.19 8.34
CA LYS A 28 7.00 -13.89 8.49
C LYS A 28 6.76 -12.80 9.54
N GLN A 29 7.42 -12.90 10.69
CA GLN A 29 7.32 -11.89 11.74
C GLN A 29 7.80 -10.51 11.25
N SER A 30 8.89 -10.46 10.48
CA SER A 30 9.39 -9.20 9.92
C SER A 30 8.44 -8.57 8.90
N LEU A 31 7.70 -9.39 8.14
CA LEU A 31 6.74 -8.91 7.15
C LEU A 31 5.47 -8.35 7.81
N GLU A 32 4.94 -9.05 8.81
CA GLU A 32 3.81 -8.54 9.61
C GLU A 32 4.17 -7.21 10.28
N THR A 33 5.35 -7.12 10.89
CA THR A 33 5.85 -5.85 11.44
C THR A 33 5.99 -4.76 10.38
N THR A 34 6.36 -5.12 9.14
CA THR A 34 6.42 -4.15 8.04
C THR A 34 5.04 -3.59 7.72
N TYR A 35 4.02 -4.45 7.59
CA TYR A 35 2.66 -3.99 7.30
C TYR A 35 2.05 -3.22 8.46
N SER A 36 2.21 -3.66 9.71
CA SER A 36 1.72 -2.91 10.88
C SER A 36 2.36 -1.52 10.98
N ASN A 37 3.65 -1.40 10.65
CA ASN A 37 4.32 -0.09 10.61
C ASN A 37 3.77 0.83 9.51
N GLN A 38 3.37 0.26 8.37
CA GLN A 38 2.72 1.03 7.30
C GLN A 38 1.33 1.50 7.71
N GLU A 39 0.53 0.63 8.31
CA GLU A 39 -0.81 0.93 8.81
C GLU A 39 -0.76 2.04 9.85
N ASN A 40 0.15 1.96 10.83
CA ASN A 40 0.35 3.02 11.82
C ASN A 40 0.70 4.38 11.19
N ARG A 41 1.49 4.39 10.10
CA ARG A 41 1.84 5.62 9.38
C ARG A 41 0.66 6.17 8.59
N ILE A 42 -0.14 5.31 7.99
CA ILE A 42 -1.39 5.69 7.30
C ILE A 42 -2.34 6.34 8.31
N ASP A 43 -2.55 5.70 9.46
CA ASP A 43 -3.43 6.23 10.52
C ASP A 43 -2.94 7.58 11.05
N SER A 44 -1.63 7.71 11.27
CA SER A 44 -1.03 8.98 11.70
C SER A 44 -1.22 10.08 10.67
N PHE A 45 -1.03 9.76 9.39
CA PHE A 45 -1.25 10.71 8.29
C PHE A 45 -2.73 11.11 8.21
N ILE A 46 -3.66 10.17 8.20
CA ILE A 46 -5.11 10.45 8.15
C ILE A 46 -5.52 11.32 9.34
N THR A 47 -5.08 10.97 10.55
CA THR A 47 -5.36 11.76 11.76
C THR A 47 -4.91 13.21 11.58
N SER A 48 -3.68 13.42 11.07
CA SER A 48 -3.19 14.77 10.81
C SER A 48 -4.01 15.56 9.78
N GLN A 49 -4.57 14.88 8.77
CA GLN A 49 -5.42 15.53 7.77
C GLN A 49 -6.79 15.92 8.34
N LEU A 50 -7.38 15.05 9.17
CA LEU A 50 -8.65 15.32 9.84
C LEU A 50 -8.52 16.45 10.88
N GLU A 51 -7.40 16.52 11.59
CA GLU A 51 -7.09 17.63 12.51
C GLU A 51 -6.88 18.96 11.78
N ALA A 52 -6.34 18.91 10.55
CA ALA A 52 -6.09 20.09 9.73
C ALA A 52 -7.35 20.64 9.06
N ASN A 53 -8.37 19.81 8.81
CA ASN A 53 -9.59 20.23 8.15
C ASN A 53 -10.82 19.43 8.65
N GLU A 54 -11.71 20.13 9.36
CA GLU A 54 -12.94 19.57 9.94
C GLU A 54 -13.96 19.08 8.89
N THR A 55 -13.84 19.48 7.62
CA THR A 55 -14.72 18.98 6.54
C THR A 55 -14.29 17.62 6.02
N TYR A 56 -13.06 17.18 6.31
CA TYR A 56 -12.59 15.87 5.91
C TYR A 56 -13.22 14.78 6.79
N SER A 57 -13.42 13.61 6.20
CA SER A 57 -13.90 12.43 6.93
C SER A 57 -13.21 11.18 6.42
N VAL A 58 -13.23 10.10 7.19
CA VAL A 58 -12.60 8.84 6.80
C VAL A 58 -13.58 7.67 6.89
N ILE A 59 -13.49 6.78 5.91
CA ILE A 59 -14.15 5.47 5.91
C ILE A 59 -13.07 4.39 5.90
N HIS A 60 -13.17 3.45 6.83
CA HIS A 60 -12.30 2.28 6.89
C HIS A 60 -13.06 1.04 6.39
N ASN A 61 -12.49 0.32 5.43
CA ASN A 61 -13.10 -0.88 4.86
C ASN A 61 -12.03 -1.92 4.54
N ASN A 62 -12.04 -3.05 5.24
CA ASN A 62 -11.15 -4.21 5.01
C ASN A 62 -9.68 -3.86 4.74
N GLY A 63 -9.10 -2.98 5.56
CA GLY A 63 -7.69 -2.57 5.46
C GLY A 63 -7.40 -1.45 4.44
N SER A 64 -8.42 -0.99 3.73
CA SER A 64 -8.41 0.25 2.98
C SER A 64 -8.95 1.41 3.80
N ASN A 65 -8.40 2.60 3.58
CA ASN A 65 -8.77 3.83 4.27
C ASN A 65 -9.08 4.90 3.22
N ARG A 66 -10.35 5.28 3.10
CA ARG A 66 -10.80 6.37 2.24
C ARG A 66 -10.93 7.66 3.03
N LEU A 67 -9.95 8.54 2.91
CA LEU A 67 -10.02 9.91 3.41
C LEU A 67 -10.75 10.77 2.36
N ILE A 68 -11.98 11.17 2.68
CA ILE A 68 -12.83 12.02 1.85
C ILE A 68 -12.40 13.47 2.03
N ILE A 69 -11.89 14.08 0.96
CA ILE A 69 -11.46 15.48 0.90
C ILE A 69 -12.65 16.37 0.57
N SER A 70 -13.46 15.94 -0.41
CA SER A 70 -14.72 16.57 -0.79
C SER A 70 -15.77 15.50 -1.03
N GLY A 71 -16.93 15.64 -0.40
CA GLY A 71 -18.01 14.66 -0.53
C GLY A 71 -18.68 14.72 -1.91
N GLY A 72 -19.00 13.56 -2.47
CA GLY A 72 -19.87 13.45 -3.65
C GLY A 72 -21.36 13.46 -3.30
N SER A 73 -22.20 13.31 -4.32
CA SER A 73 -23.66 13.25 -4.18
C SER A 73 -24.28 12.17 -5.10
N GLY A 74 -25.58 11.94 -4.96
CA GLY A 74 -26.28 10.91 -5.73
C GLY A 74 -26.04 9.51 -5.18
N ASN A 75 -26.21 8.48 -5.99
CA ASN A 75 -26.09 7.09 -5.54
C ASN A 75 -24.65 6.71 -5.18
N GLU A 76 -24.51 5.74 -4.29
CA GLU A 76 -23.23 5.12 -3.95
C GLU A 76 -22.86 4.05 -4.98
N LEU A 77 -21.57 3.93 -5.29
CA LEU A 77 -21.06 2.81 -6.07
C LEU A 77 -21.27 1.50 -5.31
N LYS A 78 -22.06 0.59 -5.90
CA LYS A 78 -22.28 -0.76 -5.39
C LYS A 78 -21.38 -1.79 -6.07
N GLN A 79 -21.21 -2.95 -5.42
CA GLN A 79 -20.52 -4.10 -5.99
C GLN A 79 -21.07 -4.45 -7.38
N GLY A 80 -20.17 -4.69 -8.33
CA GLY A 80 -20.53 -4.94 -9.74
C GLY A 80 -20.87 -3.67 -10.54
N GLY A 81 -21.09 -2.52 -9.90
CA GLY A 81 -21.27 -1.23 -10.57
C GLY A 81 -19.99 -0.75 -11.25
N THR A 82 -20.08 0.38 -11.94
CA THR A 82 -18.95 1.00 -12.66
C THR A 82 -18.68 2.40 -12.13
N VAL A 83 -17.41 2.76 -12.03
CA VAL A 83 -16.98 4.11 -11.64
C VAL A 83 -16.03 4.67 -12.69
N SER A 84 -16.19 5.96 -13.00
CA SER A 84 -15.29 6.72 -13.86
C SER A 84 -14.60 7.82 -13.06
N PHE A 85 -13.28 7.89 -13.11
CA PHE A 85 -12.49 8.82 -12.31
C PHE A 85 -11.17 9.24 -12.97
N TYR A 86 -10.63 10.36 -12.52
CA TYR A 86 -9.21 10.67 -12.63
C TYR A 86 -8.48 10.18 -11.38
N TYR A 87 -7.21 9.85 -11.52
CA TYR A 87 -6.40 9.39 -10.41
C TYR A 87 -4.95 9.83 -10.48
N ALA A 88 -4.31 9.85 -9.32
CA ALA A 88 -2.86 9.85 -9.16
C ALA A 88 -2.46 8.81 -8.09
N GLY A 89 -1.60 7.87 -8.45
CA GLY A 89 -1.10 6.80 -7.59
C GLY A 89 0.31 7.09 -7.09
N TYR A 90 0.52 6.94 -5.80
CA TYR A 90 1.77 7.24 -5.10
C TYR A 90 2.25 6.06 -4.24
N ILE A 91 3.57 5.87 -4.17
CA ILE A 91 4.18 5.03 -3.14
C ILE A 91 4.13 5.83 -1.82
N PHE A 92 3.41 5.31 -0.83
CA PHE A 92 3.21 6.03 0.42
C PHE A 92 4.32 5.69 1.43
N SER A 93 5.09 6.71 1.83
CA SER A 93 6.21 6.55 2.78
C SER A 93 5.82 6.83 4.24
N GLY A 94 4.69 7.51 4.47
CA GLY A 94 4.14 7.77 5.81
C GLY A 94 4.06 9.22 6.25
N SER A 95 4.64 10.18 5.52
CA SER A 95 4.71 11.59 5.94
C SER A 95 3.90 12.55 5.08
N SER A 96 3.79 12.27 3.78
CA SER A 96 3.08 13.12 2.83
C SER A 96 2.84 12.37 1.51
N ILE A 97 1.89 12.88 0.73
CA ILE A 97 1.78 12.59 -0.70
C ILE A 97 2.72 13.56 -1.42
N SER A 98 3.57 13.03 -2.31
CA SER A 98 4.59 13.83 -2.99
C SER A 98 4.80 13.33 -4.41
N SER A 99 5.02 14.25 -5.34
CA SER A 99 5.27 13.96 -6.76
C SER A 99 6.51 13.10 -6.99
N SER A 100 7.47 13.09 -6.07
CA SER A 100 8.66 12.20 -6.14
C SER A 100 8.32 10.71 -5.99
N ASN A 101 7.16 10.41 -5.40
CA ASN A 101 6.66 9.04 -5.22
C ASN A 101 5.50 8.70 -6.17
N LEU A 102 5.16 9.59 -7.10
CA LEU A 102 4.14 9.34 -8.12
C LEU A 102 4.60 8.17 -9.01
N PHE A 103 3.73 7.21 -9.26
CA PHE A 103 4.01 6.07 -10.16
C PHE A 103 3.01 5.93 -11.30
N ALA A 104 1.82 6.51 -11.19
CA ALA A 104 0.84 6.54 -12.27
C ALA A 104 -0.13 7.72 -12.09
N THR A 105 -0.58 8.32 -13.19
CA THR A 105 -1.69 9.27 -13.18
C THR A 105 -2.29 9.39 -14.58
N ASN A 106 -3.60 9.64 -14.66
CA ASN A 106 -4.26 10.14 -15.88
C ASN A 106 -4.69 11.61 -15.74
N SER A 107 -4.22 12.31 -14.71
CA SER A 107 -4.45 13.75 -14.53
C SER A 107 -3.31 14.55 -15.13
N GLU A 108 -3.59 15.32 -16.17
CA GLU A 108 -2.61 16.20 -16.82
C GLU A 108 -2.00 17.19 -15.81
N ALA A 109 -2.81 17.74 -14.91
CA ALA A 109 -2.35 18.68 -13.90
C ALA A 109 -1.29 18.05 -12.98
N ILE A 110 -1.56 16.83 -12.49
CA ILE A 110 -0.62 16.11 -11.61
C ILE A 110 0.64 15.69 -12.37
N ALA A 111 0.51 15.22 -13.61
CA ALA A 111 1.66 14.87 -14.44
C ALA A 111 2.57 16.08 -14.68
N ASN A 112 2.00 17.25 -14.99
CA ASN A 112 2.74 18.49 -15.19
C ASN A 112 3.41 18.98 -13.89
N GLU A 113 2.71 18.92 -12.76
CA GLU A 113 3.28 19.24 -11.45
C GLU A 113 4.46 18.32 -11.09
N ALA A 114 4.37 17.05 -11.45
CA ALA A 114 5.45 16.08 -11.28
C ALA A 114 6.59 16.22 -12.30
N GLY A 115 6.46 17.13 -13.28
CA GLY A 115 7.45 17.33 -14.35
C GLY A 115 7.55 16.15 -15.32
N TRP A 116 6.49 15.35 -15.46
CA TRP A 116 6.47 14.21 -16.39
C TRP A 116 6.31 14.67 -17.83
N ALA A 117 7.40 14.69 -18.58
CA ALA A 117 7.39 14.96 -20.02
C ALA A 117 7.04 13.68 -20.80
N LEU A 118 5.75 13.38 -20.92
CA LEU A 118 5.26 12.24 -21.70
C LEU A 118 5.14 12.60 -23.19
N THR A 119 5.64 11.72 -24.07
CA THR A 119 5.61 11.95 -25.53
C THR A 119 4.22 11.74 -26.14
N ASP A 120 3.39 10.89 -25.52
CA ASP A 120 2.03 10.58 -25.95
C ASP A 120 1.19 10.21 -24.71
N PRO A 121 0.79 11.19 -23.88
CA PRO A 121 0.07 10.91 -22.65
C PRO A 121 -1.38 10.51 -22.92
N ASP A 122 -1.83 9.46 -22.23
CA ASP A 122 -3.25 9.14 -22.11
C ASP A 122 -3.82 9.72 -20.81
N TYR A 123 -4.43 10.90 -20.93
CA TYR A 123 -5.16 11.55 -19.84
C TYR A 123 -6.67 11.28 -19.92
N SER A 124 -7.10 10.23 -20.62
CA SER A 124 -8.50 9.85 -20.65
C SER A 124 -8.98 9.40 -19.27
N ILE A 125 -10.26 9.68 -19.01
CA ILE A 125 -10.90 9.24 -17.78
C ILE A 125 -10.83 7.72 -17.65
N LYS A 126 -10.48 7.23 -16.47
CA LYS A 126 -10.41 5.79 -16.21
C LYS A 126 -11.78 5.30 -15.79
N THR A 127 -12.31 4.31 -16.50
CA THR A 127 -13.55 3.61 -16.13
C THR A 127 -13.23 2.18 -15.74
N VAL A 128 -13.71 1.73 -14.57
CA VAL A 128 -13.50 0.37 -14.04
C VAL A 128 -14.78 -0.18 -13.43
N ARG A 129 -14.96 -1.50 -13.48
CA ARG A 129 -16.00 -2.19 -12.70
C ARG A 129 -15.51 -2.40 -11.28
N LEU A 130 -16.39 -2.21 -10.29
CA LEU A 130 -16.10 -2.58 -8.91
C LEU A 130 -16.11 -4.11 -8.78
N SER A 131 -14.94 -4.72 -9.00
CA SER A 131 -14.70 -6.16 -8.97
C SER A 131 -13.33 -6.46 -8.37
N GLU A 132 -13.25 -7.47 -7.50
CA GLU A 132 -12.00 -7.92 -6.86
C GLU A 132 -10.99 -8.46 -7.89
N ASP A 133 -11.46 -8.99 -9.02
CA ASP A 133 -10.60 -9.55 -10.08
C ASP A 133 -9.91 -8.47 -10.94
N GLU A 134 -10.41 -7.23 -10.91
CA GLU A 134 -9.93 -6.14 -11.77
C GLU A 134 -9.11 -5.08 -11.02
N LEU A 135 -9.20 -5.05 -9.69
CA LEU A 135 -8.64 -4.01 -8.85
C LEU A 135 -7.73 -4.59 -7.77
N LEU A 136 -6.76 -3.79 -7.32
CA LEU A 136 -6.07 -4.09 -6.06
C LEU A 136 -7.11 -4.12 -4.94
N GLU A 137 -6.99 -5.06 -3.99
CA GLU A 137 -7.93 -5.20 -2.87
C GLU A 137 -8.16 -3.86 -2.15
N GLY A 138 -7.07 -3.10 -1.90
CA GLY A 138 -7.17 -1.79 -1.26
C GLY A 138 -7.97 -0.76 -2.08
N LEU A 139 -7.87 -0.79 -3.41
CA LEU A 139 -8.69 0.07 -4.28
C LEU A 139 -10.13 -0.42 -4.35
N TYR A 140 -10.36 -1.73 -4.44
CA TYR A 140 -11.70 -2.31 -4.44
C TYR A 140 -12.47 -1.89 -3.18
N TYR A 141 -11.93 -2.15 -1.99
CA TYR A 141 -12.59 -1.75 -0.74
C TYR A 141 -12.66 -0.24 -0.55
N GLY A 142 -11.66 0.49 -1.06
CA GLY A 142 -11.63 1.94 -0.99
C GLY A 142 -12.64 2.62 -1.93
N LEU A 143 -12.95 2.03 -3.08
CA LEU A 143 -13.92 2.59 -4.04
C LEU A 143 -15.36 2.20 -3.69
N GLU A 144 -15.58 1.16 -2.90
CA GLU A 144 -16.93 0.76 -2.46
C GLU A 144 -17.64 1.91 -1.74
N GLY A 145 -18.78 2.34 -2.28
CA GLY A 145 -19.58 3.42 -1.70
C GLY A 145 -19.17 4.84 -2.09
N VAL A 146 -18.18 5.04 -2.98
CA VAL A 146 -17.90 6.40 -3.49
C VAL A 146 -19.11 6.96 -4.23
N ARG A 147 -19.22 8.28 -4.28
CA ARG A 147 -20.30 9.00 -4.98
C ARG A 147 -19.75 9.87 -6.11
N ALA A 148 -20.60 10.20 -7.08
CA ALA A 148 -20.23 11.13 -8.15
C ALA A 148 -19.84 12.50 -7.56
N GLY A 149 -18.74 13.08 -8.06
CA GLY A 149 -18.17 14.34 -7.57
C GLY A 149 -17.32 14.21 -6.30
N GLU A 150 -17.12 13.00 -5.77
CA GLU A 150 -16.25 12.79 -4.61
C GLU A 150 -14.78 12.97 -4.98
N GLU A 151 -14.04 13.66 -4.11
CA GLU A 151 -12.58 13.69 -4.13
C GLU A 151 -12.06 13.02 -2.86
N CYS A 152 -11.20 12.02 -3.02
CA CYS A 152 -10.69 11.27 -1.88
C CYS A 152 -9.26 10.75 -2.08
N LEU A 153 -8.60 10.45 -0.96
CA LEU A 153 -7.40 9.63 -0.91
C LEU A 153 -7.78 8.23 -0.42
N ILE A 154 -7.37 7.21 -1.16
CA ILE A 154 -7.49 5.81 -0.76
C ILE A 154 -6.10 5.30 -0.39
N LEU A 155 -5.88 4.99 0.89
CA LEU A 155 -4.59 4.55 1.44
C LEU A 155 -4.66 3.14 2.01
N PHE A 156 -3.66 2.32 1.70
CA PHE A 156 -3.57 0.94 2.20
C PHE A 156 -2.13 0.44 2.23
N SER A 157 -1.86 -0.52 3.12
CA SER A 157 -0.55 -1.16 3.27
C SER A 157 -0.24 -2.07 2.08
N GLY A 158 1.03 -2.46 1.92
CA GLY A 158 1.46 -3.35 0.85
C GLY A 158 0.75 -4.71 0.84
N LYS A 159 0.15 -5.09 1.98
CA LYS A 159 -0.70 -6.28 2.13
C LYS A 159 -1.91 -6.27 1.18
N TYR A 160 -2.53 -5.11 0.98
CA TYR A 160 -3.71 -4.92 0.11
C TYR A 160 -3.35 -4.32 -1.26
N GLY A 161 -2.05 -4.23 -1.55
CA GLY A 161 -1.50 -3.76 -2.82
C GLY A 161 -0.84 -4.90 -3.60
N TYR A 162 0.37 -4.66 -4.09
CA TYR A 162 1.11 -5.65 -4.89
C TYR A 162 1.78 -6.76 -4.06
N GLY A 163 1.66 -6.73 -2.73
CA GLY A 163 2.26 -7.72 -1.84
C GLY A 163 3.76 -7.86 -2.09
N ASN A 164 4.25 -9.09 -2.15
CA ASN A 164 5.68 -9.37 -2.36
C ASN A 164 6.19 -9.11 -3.80
N ARG A 165 5.38 -8.52 -4.68
CA ARG A 165 5.73 -8.31 -6.09
C ARG A 165 6.29 -6.90 -6.30
N HIS A 166 7.41 -6.82 -7.00
CA HIS A 166 7.91 -5.57 -7.57
C HIS A 166 7.21 -5.30 -8.90
N VAL A 167 6.64 -4.09 -9.08
CA VAL A 167 5.84 -3.73 -10.27
C VAL A 167 6.30 -2.38 -10.81
N GLY A 168 6.94 -2.36 -11.97
CA GLY A 168 7.47 -1.12 -12.55
C GLY A 168 8.47 -0.46 -11.61
N THR A 169 8.15 0.73 -11.11
CA THR A 169 8.94 1.47 -10.10
C THR A 169 8.54 1.17 -8.67
N ILE A 170 7.49 0.36 -8.45
CA ILE A 170 6.90 0.07 -7.14
C ILE A 170 7.64 -1.10 -6.49
N PRO A 171 8.34 -0.88 -5.36
CA PRO A 171 8.96 -1.96 -4.60
C PRO A 171 7.95 -2.98 -4.06
N ALA A 172 8.44 -4.19 -3.80
CA ALA A 172 7.66 -5.18 -3.07
C ALA A 172 7.29 -4.66 -1.67
N ASN A 173 6.08 -4.99 -1.25
CA ASN A 173 5.48 -4.64 0.04
C ASN A 173 5.28 -3.14 0.25
N SER A 174 5.24 -2.33 -0.79
CA SER A 174 4.99 -0.89 -0.66
C SER A 174 3.55 -0.58 -0.30
N ALA A 175 3.36 0.28 0.72
CA ALA A 175 2.09 0.96 0.93
C ALA A 175 1.80 1.93 -0.22
N LEU A 176 0.54 2.07 -0.58
CA LEU A 176 0.09 2.89 -1.70
C LEU A 176 -0.95 3.91 -1.24
N ALA A 177 -0.98 5.04 -1.93
CA ALA A 177 -2.04 6.02 -1.83
C ALA A 177 -2.53 6.38 -3.23
N TYR A 178 -3.84 6.44 -3.42
CA TYR A 178 -4.46 6.89 -4.66
C TYR A 178 -5.31 8.13 -4.37
N HIS A 179 -4.99 9.25 -5.00
CA HIS A 179 -5.86 10.41 -5.06
C HIS A 179 -6.83 10.22 -6.20
N ILE A 180 -8.12 10.20 -5.91
CA ILE A 180 -9.20 9.90 -6.84
C ILE A 180 -10.13 11.12 -6.93
N TRP A 181 -10.48 11.49 -8.16
CA TRP A 181 -11.55 12.45 -8.47
C TRP A 181 -12.64 11.72 -9.24
N VAL A 182 -13.76 11.44 -8.58
CA VAL A 182 -14.86 10.66 -9.14
C VAL A 182 -15.73 11.54 -10.03
N GLU A 183 -15.81 11.20 -11.31
CA GLU A 183 -16.69 11.87 -12.26
C GLU A 183 -18.11 11.31 -12.18
N SER A 184 -18.24 9.98 -12.21
CA SER A 184 -19.54 9.32 -12.23
C SER A 184 -19.49 7.90 -11.68
N VAL A 185 -20.66 7.45 -11.21
CA VAL A 185 -20.94 6.08 -10.80
C VAL A 185 -22.19 5.59 -11.52
N SER A 186 -22.22 4.31 -11.89
CA SER A 186 -23.38 3.63 -12.45
C SER A 186 -23.55 2.23 -11.86
N GLU A 187 -24.79 1.79 -11.75
CA GLU A 187 -25.17 0.44 -11.29
C GLU A 187 -25.50 -0.48 -12.47
#